data_AF-A0A950ZS50-F1
#
_entry.id   AF-A0A950ZS50-F1
#
_cell.length_a   1.000
_cell.length_b   1.000
_cell.length_c   1.000
_cell.angle_alpha   90.00
_cell.angle_beta   90.00
_cell.angle_gamma   90.00
#
_symmetry.space_group_name_H-M   'P 1'
#
loop_
_entity.id
_entity.type
_entity.pdbx_description
1 polymer ?
#
loop_
_entity_poly.entity_id
_entity_poly.type
_entity_poly.pdbx_seq_one_letter_code
_entity_poly.pdbx_strand_id
1 'polypeptide(L)'
;MPPLPARPTFDDGLNTFSFHSPPGAPVRITEPPLGPRKAMFVIVAARPQDLAGMRKQLDAYGDVGERDWRPFKPPREDSAAYLAVEVAKEAGFLFPEVIPVGQDLIDRLSHARDSNLVVVLIVDRWSLHVAEIRARMLEYDGRSFPNVVVVIPWNAHDQESVACQIELNETLRKAFPTRLQLPDPRIFRDDIASVDDLRDVIAAALKQTVERLRIDAPTKRSIPPGPTQQPVVQGPVA
;
A
#
# COMPACT_ATOMS: atom_id res chain seq x y z
N MET A 1 -19.28 38.83 58.67
CA MET A 1 -18.48 38.05 57.70
C MET A 1 -17.03 38.47 57.78
N PRO A 2 -16.12 37.58 58.18
CA PRO A 2 -14.69 37.75 57.93
C PRO A 2 -14.26 37.07 56.61
N PRO A 3 -13.26 37.62 55.89
CA PRO A 3 -12.73 37.00 54.68
C PRO A 3 -11.86 35.77 54.98
N LEU A 4 -11.89 34.79 54.10
CA LEU A 4 -11.06 33.58 54.16
C LEU A 4 -9.57 33.92 53.98
N PRO A 5 -8.66 33.32 54.77
CA PRO A 5 -7.22 33.48 54.58
C PRO A 5 -6.74 32.82 53.27
N ALA A 6 -5.70 33.41 52.69
CA ALA A 6 -5.12 33.01 51.40
C ALA A 6 -4.65 31.54 51.38
N ARG A 7 -4.79 30.91 50.21
CA ARG A 7 -4.34 29.53 49.96
C ARG A 7 -2.82 29.39 50.23
N PRO A 8 -2.38 28.32 50.91
CA PRO A 8 -0.97 27.96 50.93
C PRO A 8 -0.51 27.55 49.53
N THR A 9 0.63 28.09 49.11
CA THR A 9 1.42 27.66 47.97
C THR A 9 1.94 26.24 48.22
N PHE A 10 1.72 25.35 47.26
CA PHE A 10 2.33 24.02 47.26
C PHE A 10 3.80 24.17 46.90
N ASP A 11 4.65 24.09 47.93
CA ASP A 11 6.08 23.88 47.79
C ASP A 11 6.41 22.49 48.34
N ASP A 12 7.14 21.75 47.52
CA ASP A 12 7.84 20.47 47.69
C ASP A 12 7.32 19.36 48.62
N GLY A 13 7.08 18.20 48.00
CA GLY A 13 7.13 16.92 48.69
C GLY A 13 6.52 15.77 47.90
N LEU A 14 7.29 15.20 46.97
CA LEU A 14 7.44 13.74 46.72
C LEU A 14 8.29 13.48 45.46
N ASN A 15 9.55 13.92 45.51
CA ASN A 15 10.61 13.33 44.69
C ASN A 15 11.06 12.03 45.37
N THR A 16 10.42 10.91 45.03
CA THR A 16 10.88 9.57 45.46
C THR A 16 10.99 8.64 44.25
N PHE A 17 11.73 9.04 43.22
CA PHE A 17 12.38 8.13 42.27
C PHE A 17 13.64 8.82 41.72
N SER A 18 14.72 8.79 42.50
CA SER A 18 16.03 9.24 42.02
C SER A 18 16.63 8.19 41.08
N PHE A 19 16.30 8.27 39.80
CA PHE A 19 17.13 7.68 38.76
C PHE A 19 18.36 8.58 38.58
N HIS A 20 19.50 8.15 39.12
CA HIS A 20 20.79 8.74 38.75
C HIS A 20 21.02 8.51 37.26
N SER A 21 20.70 9.52 36.44
CA SER A 21 21.14 9.55 35.04
C SER A 21 22.59 9.99 35.00
N PRO A 22 23.51 9.23 34.38
CA PRO A 22 24.85 9.74 34.12
C PRO A 22 24.76 10.95 33.17
N PRO A 23 25.58 12.00 33.37
CA PRO A 23 25.58 13.15 32.50
C PRO A 23 26.20 12.78 31.15
N GLY A 24 25.47 13.05 30.06
CA GLY A 24 26.10 13.19 28.73
C GLY A 24 25.75 12.18 27.65
N ALA A 25 24.68 11.40 27.76
CA ALA A 25 24.12 10.72 26.58
C ALA A 25 22.97 11.57 26.02
N PRO A 26 23.07 12.12 24.79
CA PRO A 26 21.93 12.76 24.17
C PRO A 26 20.82 11.71 24.04
N VAL A 27 19.68 11.96 24.67
CA VAL A 27 18.46 11.21 24.39
C VAL A 27 18.14 11.48 22.93
N ARG A 28 18.55 10.57 22.05
CA ARG A 28 18.04 10.55 20.68
C ARG A 28 16.55 10.24 20.84
N ILE A 29 15.73 11.27 20.73
CA ILE A 29 14.35 11.10 20.30
C ILE A 29 14.49 10.52 18.89
N THR A 30 14.55 9.19 18.78
CA THR A 30 14.38 8.54 17.50
C THR A 30 12.96 8.86 17.10
N GLU A 31 12.81 9.77 16.14
CA GLU A 31 11.57 9.90 15.38
C GLU A 31 11.09 8.47 15.07
N PRO A 32 9.81 8.15 15.27
CA PRO A 32 9.30 6.85 14.85
C PRO A 32 9.74 6.66 13.39
N PRO A 33 10.31 5.49 13.04
CA PRO A 33 10.83 5.27 11.70
C PRO A 33 9.72 5.67 10.74
N LEU A 34 9.97 6.71 9.93
CA LEU A 34 8.97 7.12 8.97
C LEU A 34 8.68 5.89 8.13
N GLY A 35 7.41 5.50 8.12
CA GLY A 35 6.94 4.42 7.27
C GLY A 35 7.32 4.69 5.81
N PRO A 36 7.02 3.75 4.91
CA PRO A 36 7.35 3.87 3.49
C PRO A 36 6.98 5.26 2.97
N ARG A 37 7.98 6.13 2.71
CA ARG A 37 7.73 7.49 2.18
C ARG A 37 7.40 7.48 0.68
N LYS A 38 7.44 6.30 0.07
CA LYS A 38 7.28 6.05 -1.36
C LYS A 38 6.17 5.01 -1.55
N ALA A 39 5.25 5.31 -2.47
CA ALA A 39 4.22 4.41 -2.93
C ALA A 39 4.43 4.20 -4.44
N MET A 40 4.13 3.00 -4.91
CA MET A 40 4.20 2.64 -6.31
C MET A 40 2.80 2.27 -6.81
N PHE A 41 2.44 2.77 -7.98
CA PHE A 41 1.17 2.51 -8.64
C PHE A 41 1.45 1.84 -9.97
N VAL A 42 0.78 0.73 -10.21
CA VAL A 42 0.80 0.03 -11.50
C VAL A 42 -0.58 0.19 -12.09
N ILE A 43 -0.70 0.94 -13.18
CA ILE A 43 -1.98 1.07 -13.89
C ILE A 43 -2.00 0.05 -15.02
N VAL A 44 -2.80 -0.99 -14.84
CA VAL A 44 -2.94 -2.06 -15.82
C VAL A 44 -4.08 -1.70 -16.75
N ALA A 45 -3.77 -0.81 -17.70
CA ALA A 45 -4.67 -0.42 -18.78
C ALA A 45 -3.95 -0.45 -20.13
N ALA A 46 -4.51 -1.19 -21.09
CA ALA A 46 -4.03 -1.34 -22.44
C ALA A 46 -4.18 -0.04 -23.23
N ARG A 47 -3.42 0.08 -24.32
CA ARG A 47 -3.59 1.19 -25.26
C ARG A 47 -4.82 0.97 -26.14
N PRO A 48 -5.47 2.03 -26.65
CA PRO A 48 -6.64 1.90 -27.50
C PRO A 48 -6.44 0.95 -28.69
N GLN A 49 -5.27 1.00 -29.32
CA GLN A 49 -4.89 0.16 -30.46
C GLN A 49 -4.85 -1.35 -30.12
N ASP A 50 -4.48 -1.70 -28.88
CA ASP A 50 -4.40 -3.09 -28.43
C ASP A 50 -5.78 -3.62 -28.03
N LEU A 51 -6.73 -2.72 -27.75
CA LEU A 51 -8.13 -3.04 -27.47
C LEU A 51 -9.02 -3.03 -28.71
N ALA A 52 -8.49 -2.56 -29.85
CA ALA A 52 -9.23 -2.46 -31.10
C ALA A 52 -9.77 -3.84 -31.51
N GLY A 53 -11.08 -3.91 -31.74
CA GLY A 53 -11.77 -5.16 -32.08
C GLY A 53 -12.26 -5.99 -30.89
N MET A 54 -11.76 -5.71 -29.67
CA MET A 54 -12.29 -6.28 -28.43
C MET A 54 -13.26 -5.32 -27.77
N ARG A 55 -12.95 -4.02 -27.75
CA ARG A 55 -13.79 -2.96 -27.20
C ARG A 55 -14.09 -1.92 -28.27
N LYS A 56 -15.34 -1.44 -28.32
CA LYS A 56 -15.80 -0.43 -29.28
C LYS A 56 -15.61 0.99 -28.73
N GLN A 57 -15.92 1.21 -27.45
CA GLN A 57 -15.83 2.52 -26.79
C GLN A 57 -14.44 2.70 -26.18
N LEU A 58 -13.55 3.40 -26.88
CA LEU A 58 -12.13 3.57 -26.49
C LEU A 58 -11.81 4.94 -25.87
N ASP A 59 -12.80 5.82 -25.76
CA ASP A 59 -12.68 7.19 -25.27
C ASP A 59 -12.20 7.27 -23.81
N ALA A 60 -12.35 6.20 -23.02
CA ALA A 60 -11.84 6.10 -21.67
C ALA A 60 -10.31 5.98 -21.58
N TYR A 61 -9.60 5.61 -22.66
CA TYR A 61 -8.17 5.22 -22.59
C TYR A 61 -7.19 6.33 -22.99
N GLY A 62 -7.67 7.44 -23.59
CA GLY A 62 -6.81 8.51 -24.09
C GLY A 62 -5.75 8.01 -25.09
N ASP A 63 -4.63 8.73 -25.21
CA ASP A 63 -3.61 8.41 -26.21
C ASP A 63 -2.53 7.45 -25.66
N VAL A 64 -2.22 7.58 -24.36
CA VAL A 64 -1.13 6.84 -23.70
C VAL A 64 -1.62 5.55 -23.03
N GLY A 65 -2.94 5.36 -22.87
CA GLY A 65 -3.52 4.18 -22.21
C GLY A 65 -3.37 4.27 -20.70
N GLU A 66 -2.31 3.67 -20.14
CA GLU A 66 -2.06 3.53 -18.70
C GLU A 66 -2.23 4.83 -17.90
N ARG A 67 -1.70 5.96 -18.39
CA ARG A 67 -1.76 7.24 -17.68
C ARG A 67 -3.06 8.01 -17.92
N ASP A 68 -3.73 7.77 -19.04
CA ASP A 68 -4.91 8.51 -19.47
C ASP A 68 -6.22 7.76 -19.21
N TRP A 69 -6.11 6.51 -18.74
CA TRP A 69 -7.25 5.64 -18.50
C TRP A 69 -8.14 6.19 -17.38
N ARG A 70 -9.42 6.35 -17.72
CA ARG A 70 -10.50 6.90 -16.90
C ARG A 70 -11.50 5.79 -16.57
N PRO A 71 -11.36 5.08 -15.42
CA PRO A 71 -12.15 3.91 -15.10
C PRO A 71 -13.66 4.17 -15.02
N PHE A 72 -14.06 5.38 -14.66
CA PHE A 72 -15.47 5.76 -14.44
C PHE A 72 -16.04 6.66 -15.53
N LYS A 73 -15.45 6.63 -16.74
CA LYS A 73 -16.00 7.28 -17.92
C LYS A 73 -17.01 6.36 -18.62
N PRO A 74 -18.21 6.85 -18.99
CA PRO A 74 -18.89 8.07 -18.48
C PRO A 74 -19.44 7.86 -17.06
N PRO A 75 -19.76 8.91 -16.28
CA PRO A 75 -19.69 10.33 -16.63
C PRO A 75 -18.40 11.02 -16.15
N ARG A 76 -17.51 10.31 -15.45
CA ARG A 76 -16.33 10.91 -14.80
C ARG A 76 -15.12 10.88 -15.74
N GLU A 77 -14.36 11.96 -15.72
CA GLU A 77 -13.18 12.15 -16.57
C GLU A 77 -11.86 11.96 -15.80
N ASP A 78 -11.94 11.48 -14.56
CA ASP A 78 -10.80 11.35 -13.67
C ASP A 78 -9.90 10.16 -14.08
N SER A 79 -8.61 10.43 -14.33
CA SER A 79 -7.64 9.38 -14.62
C SER A 79 -7.30 8.59 -13.36
N ALA A 80 -7.23 7.26 -13.46
CA ALA A 80 -6.83 6.39 -12.36
C ALA A 80 -5.42 6.73 -11.85
N ALA A 81 -4.49 7.00 -12.77
CA ALA A 81 -3.11 7.38 -12.44
C ALA A 81 -3.06 8.69 -11.63
N TYR A 82 -3.86 9.68 -12.06
CA TYR A 82 -3.94 10.97 -11.40
C TYR A 82 -4.54 10.84 -9.99
N LEU A 83 -5.68 10.16 -9.86
CA LEU A 83 -6.35 9.91 -8.57
C LEU A 83 -5.42 9.19 -7.59
N ALA A 84 -4.70 8.16 -8.06
CA ALA A 84 -3.77 7.40 -7.23
C ALA A 84 -2.65 8.28 -6.66
N VAL A 85 -2.03 9.12 -7.49
CA VAL A 85 -0.99 10.05 -7.08
C VAL A 85 -1.53 11.11 -6.11
N GLU A 86 -2.72 11.63 -6.36
CA GLU A 86 -3.38 12.63 -5.50
C GLU A 86 -3.63 12.06 -4.10
N VAL A 87 -4.30 10.90 -4.02
CA VAL A 87 -4.61 10.21 -2.76
C VAL A 87 -3.33 9.85 -1.99
N ALA A 88 -2.27 9.43 -2.68
CA ALA A 88 -0.99 9.14 -2.04
C ALA A 88 -0.37 10.38 -1.39
N LYS A 89 -0.41 11.52 -2.07
CA LYS A 89 0.10 12.79 -1.54
C LYS A 89 -0.71 13.26 -0.34
N GLU A 90 -2.04 13.17 -0.40
CA GLU A 90 -2.94 13.47 0.72
C GLU A 90 -2.65 12.57 1.93
N ALA A 91 -2.30 11.30 1.69
CA ALA A 91 -1.88 10.36 2.72
C ALA A 91 -0.43 10.55 3.22
N GLY A 92 0.30 11.56 2.72
CA GLY A 92 1.66 11.91 3.18
C GLY A 92 2.81 11.18 2.47
N PHE A 93 2.55 10.48 1.37
CA PHE A 93 3.62 9.88 0.56
C PHE A 93 4.31 10.96 -0.29
N LEU A 94 5.63 11.07 -0.17
CA LEU A 94 6.40 12.16 -0.78
C LEU A 94 6.73 11.90 -2.25
N PHE A 95 6.88 10.63 -2.63
CA PHE A 95 7.27 10.24 -3.99
C PHE A 95 6.39 9.09 -4.50
N PRO A 96 5.11 9.35 -4.82
CA PRO A 96 4.29 8.38 -5.53
C PRO A 96 4.78 8.24 -6.98
N GLU A 97 5.02 7.01 -7.41
CA GLU A 97 5.47 6.69 -8.76
C GLU A 97 4.40 5.88 -9.50
N VAL A 98 4.11 6.23 -10.75
CA VAL A 98 3.26 5.43 -11.64
C VAL A 98 4.17 4.73 -12.65
N ILE A 99 4.21 3.40 -12.58
CA ILE A 99 5.05 2.57 -13.45
C ILE A 99 4.18 1.83 -14.49
N PRO A 100 4.73 1.61 -15.70
CA PRO A 100 4.02 0.86 -16.74
C PRO A 100 3.97 -0.64 -16.45
N VAL A 101 3.06 -1.34 -17.12
CA VAL A 101 3.03 -2.80 -17.13
C VAL A 101 4.06 -3.31 -18.13
N GLY A 102 5.25 -3.64 -17.62
CA GLY A 102 6.36 -4.14 -18.41
C GLY A 102 6.63 -5.63 -18.22
N GLN A 103 7.56 -6.15 -19.04
CA GLN A 103 8.11 -7.49 -18.91
C GLN A 103 8.84 -7.71 -17.56
N ASP A 104 9.30 -6.62 -16.95
CA ASP A 104 10.01 -6.56 -15.67
C ASP A 104 9.08 -6.34 -14.47
N LEU A 105 7.75 -6.41 -14.64
CA LEU A 105 6.77 -6.14 -13.58
C LEU A 105 7.08 -6.93 -12.30
N ILE A 106 7.28 -8.25 -12.43
CA ILE A 106 7.51 -9.13 -11.29
C ILE A 106 8.81 -8.79 -10.54
N ASP A 107 9.86 -8.44 -11.27
CA ASP A 107 11.14 -8.02 -10.68
C ASP A 107 10.98 -6.69 -9.93
N ARG A 108 10.21 -5.75 -10.50
CA ARG A 108 9.86 -4.48 -9.84
C ARG A 108 9.04 -4.71 -8.57
N LEU A 109 8.05 -5.59 -8.60
CA LEU A 109 7.24 -5.92 -7.41
C LEU A 109 8.09 -6.58 -6.32
N SER A 110 9.03 -7.44 -6.71
CA SER A 110 9.99 -8.06 -5.79
C SER A 110 10.92 -7.02 -5.16
N HIS A 111 11.47 -6.11 -5.97
CA HIS A 111 12.29 -5.01 -5.45
C HIS A 111 11.51 -4.06 -4.55
N ALA A 112 10.25 -3.77 -4.89
CA ALA A 112 9.34 -2.96 -4.08
C ALA A 112 9.12 -3.62 -2.71
N ARG A 113 8.90 -4.94 -2.67
CA ARG A 113 8.78 -5.69 -1.42
C ARG A 113 10.04 -5.58 -0.58
N ASP A 114 11.20 -5.84 -1.17
CA ASP A 114 12.49 -5.82 -0.46
C ASP A 114 12.85 -4.42 0.04
N SER A 115 12.33 -3.38 -0.62
CA SER A 115 12.46 -1.97 -0.23
C SER A 115 11.33 -1.47 0.67
N ASN A 116 10.44 -2.36 1.16
CA ASN A 116 9.26 -2.03 1.95
C ASN A 116 8.35 -0.96 1.32
N LEU A 117 8.20 -0.97 0.00
CA LEU A 117 7.31 -0.06 -0.71
C LEU A 117 5.90 -0.63 -0.77
N VAL A 118 4.91 0.22 -0.53
CA VAL A 118 3.52 -0.11 -0.80
C VAL A 118 3.26 -0.02 -2.29
N VAL A 119 2.63 -1.05 -2.85
CA VAL A 119 2.25 -1.09 -4.25
C VAL A 119 0.74 -1.25 -4.38
N VAL A 120 0.11 -0.45 -5.24
CA VAL A 120 -1.29 -0.63 -5.63
C VAL A 120 -1.38 -0.90 -7.13
N LEU A 121 -1.93 -2.06 -7.50
CA LEU A 121 -2.24 -2.43 -8.88
C LEU A 121 -3.69 -2.04 -9.15
N ILE A 122 -3.90 -1.08 -10.05
CA ILE A 122 -5.24 -0.67 -10.49
C ILE A 122 -5.47 -1.28 -11.87
N VAL A 123 -6.46 -2.17 -11.99
CA VAL A 123 -6.60 -3.04 -13.15
C VAL A 123 -7.89 -2.78 -13.90
N ASP A 124 -7.76 -2.55 -15.21
CA ASP A 124 -8.88 -2.52 -16.14
C ASP A 124 -9.24 -3.93 -16.61
N ARG A 125 -10.53 -4.28 -16.55
CA ARG A 125 -11.01 -5.63 -16.95
C ARG A 125 -10.87 -5.88 -18.44
N TRP A 126 -11.08 -4.87 -19.28
CA TRP A 126 -10.94 -5.00 -20.73
C TRP A 126 -9.49 -5.27 -21.15
N SER A 127 -8.55 -4.65 -20.46
CA SER A 127 -7.12 -4.84 -20.68
C SER A 127 -6.65 -6.28 -20.45
N LEU A 128 -7.39 -7.07 -19.68
CA LEU A 128 -7.11 -8.49 -19.49
C LEU A 128 -7.44 -9.35 -20.72
N HIS A 129 -8.12 -8.80 -21.73
CA HIS A 129 -8.27 -9.49 -23.01
C HIS A 129 -6.95 -9.53 -23.79
N VAL A 130 -6.10 -8.52 -23.61
CA VAL A 130 -4.75 -8.48 -24.19
C VAL A 130 -3.92 -9.62 -23.58
N ALA A 131 -3.46 -10.54 -24.42
CA ALA A 131 -2.83 -11.78 -23.98
C ALA A 131 -1.56 -11.56 -23.15
N GLU A 132 -0.75 -10.57 -23.52
CA GLU A 132 0.47 -10.21 -22.78
C GLU A 132 0.14 -9.71 -21.37
N ILE A 133 -0.81 -8.78 -21.23
CA ILE A 133 -1.26 -8.27 -19.93
C ILE A 133 -1.82 -9.39 -19.06
N ARG A 134 -2.68 -10.25 -19.63
CA ARG A 134 -3.25 -11.39 -18.90
C ARG A 134 -2.17 -12.35 -18.41
N ALA A 135 -1.18 -12.66 -19.24
CA ALA A 135 -0.08 -13.54 -18.85
C ALA A 135 0.72 -12.95 -17.68
N ARG A 136 0.92 -11.63 -17.66
CA ARG A 136 1.59 -10.93 -16.55
C ARG A 136 0.79 -10.95 -15.25
N MET A 137 -0.52 -10.74 -15.35
CA MET A 137 -1.41 -10.83 -14.17
C MET A 137 -1.47 -12.25 -13.62
N LEU A 138 -1.51 -13.26 -14.50
CA LEU A 138 -1.46 -14.67 -14.10
C LEU A 138 -0.13 -15.03 -13.43
N GLU A 139 1.00 -14.53 -13.95
CA GLU A 139 2.31 -14.72 -13.32
C GLU A 139 2.37 -14.06 -11.93
N TYR A 140 1.81 -12.86 -11.78
CA TYR A 140 1.69 -12.18 -10.50
C TYR A 140 0.79 -12.96 -9.53
N ASP A 141 -0.36 -13.45 -9.98
CA ASP A 141 -1.35 -14.17 -9.16
C ASP A 141 -0.76 -15.42 -8.50
N GLY A 142 0.15 -16.11 -9.19
CA GLY A 142 0.86 -17.28 -8.68
C GLY A 142 1.96 -16.98 -7.65
N ARG A 143 2.21 -15.71 -7.31
CA ARG A 143 3.25 -15.28 -6.36
C ARG A 143 2.66 -14.56 -5.15
N SER A 144 3.41 -14.54 -4.04
CA SER A 144 3.02 -13.84 -2.81
C SER A 144 3.74 -12.50 -2.68
N PHE A 145 2.98 -11.41 -2.77
CA PHE A 145 3.45 -10.05 -2.54
C PHE A 145 2.59 -9.37 -1.45
N PRO A 146 2.99 -9.45 -0.17
CA PRO A 146 2.19 -8.89 0.94
C PRO A 146 2.13 -7.36 0.92
N ASN A 147 3.01 -6.71 0.15
CA ASN A 147 3.06 -5.26 -0.03
C ASN A 147 2.22 -4.77 -1.22
N VAL A 148 1.52 -5.67 -1.93
CA VAL A 148 0.71 -5.35 -3.10
C VAL A 148 -0.78 -5.47 -2.77
N VAL A 149 -1.55 -4.48 -3.21
CA VAL A 149 -3.03 -4.53 -3.20
C VAL A 149 -3.54 -4.34 -4.63
N VAL A 150 -4.45 -5.21 -5.06
CA VAL A 150 -5.11 -5.18 -6.37
C VAL A 150 -6.49 -4.57 -6.23
N VAL A 151 -6.79 -3.64 -7.13
CA VAL A 151 -7.95 -2.77 -7.12
C VAL A 151 -8.53 -2.79 -8.53
N ILE A 152 -9.77 -3.24 -8.69
CA ILE A 152 -10.42 -3.43 -10.00
C ILE A 152 -11.71 -2.59 -10.04
N PRO A 153 -11.64 -1.38 -10.60
CA PRO A 153 -12.82 -0.55 -10.84
C PRO A 153 -13.85 -1.24 -11.73
N TRP A 154 -15.12 -0.93 -11.49
CA TRP A 154 -16.25 -1.30 -12.34
C TRP A 154 -17.17 -0.11 -12.56
N ASN A 155 -17.35 0.30 -13.82
CA ASN A 155 -18.26 1.38 -14.17
C ASN A 155 -19.62 0.82 -14.62
N ALA A 156 -20.64 0.93 -13.77
CA ALA A 156 -22.00 0.52 -14.10
C ALA A 156 -22.70 1.42 -15.14
N HIS A 157 -22.15 2.61 -15.42
CA HIS A 157 -22.66 3.54 -16.45
C HIS A 157 -22.09 3.29 -17.84
N ASP A 158 -21.05 2.46 -17.94
CA ASP A 158 -20.52 2.00 -19.22
C ASP A 158 -21.35 0.82 -19.74
N GLN A 159 -22.21 1.11 -20.72
CA GLN A 159 -23.13 0.14 -21.29
C GLN A 159 -22.41 -1.05 -21.96
N GLU A 160 -21.24 -0.82 -22.56
CA GLU A 160 -20.48 -1.90 -23.20
C GLU A 160 -19.90 -2.84 -22.14
N SER A 161 -19.33 -2.29 -21.07
CA SER A 161 -18.86 -3.09 -19.93
C SER A 161 -20.00 -3.90 -19.31
N VAL A 162 -21.16 -3.29 -19.07
CA VAL A 162 -22.35 -4.00 -18.54
C VAL A 162 -22.80 -5.12 -19.48
N ALA A 163 -22.85 -4.87 -20.79
CA ALA A 163 -23.24 -5.87 -21.78
C ALA A 163 -22.25 -7.06 -21.84
N CYS A 164 -20.96 -6.80 -21.65
CA CYS A 164 -19.89 -7.80 -21.67
C CYS A 164 -19.51 -8.32 -20.27
N GLN A 165 -20.31 -8.06 -19.23
CA GLN A 165 -19.95 -8.37 -17.85
C GLN A 165 -19.56 -9.83 -17.61
N ILE A 166 -20.31 -10.77 -18.19
CA ILE A 166 -20.02 -12.21 -18.05
C ILE A 166 -18.64 -12.53 -18.63
N GLU A 167 -18.36 -12.04 -19.84
CA GLU A 167 -17.09 -12.26 -20.52
C GLU A 167 -15.91 -11.64 -19.76
N LEU A 168 -16.06 -10.40 -19.31
CA LEU A 168 -15.05 -9.68 -18.53
C LEU A 168 -14.74 -10.39 -17.21
N ASN A 169 -15.77 -10.92 -16.54
CA ASN A 169 -15.59 -11.69 -15.31
C ASN A 169 -14.87 -13.03 -15.55
N GLU A 170 -15.16 -13.71 -16.66
CA GLU A 170 -14.44 -14.93 -17.03
C GLU A 170 -12.98 -14.64 -17.35
N THR A 171 -12.68 -13.55 -18.05
CA THR A 171 -11.31 -13.12 -18.32
C THR A 171 -10.58 -12.75 -17.02
N LEU A 172 -11.27 -12.10 -16.08
CA LEU A 172 -10.73 -11.79 -14.77
C LEU A 172 -10.38 -13.06 -13.97
N ARG A 173 -11.25 -14.08 -13.96
CA ARG A 173 -10.99 -15.38 -13.35
C ARG A 173 -9.76 -16.09 -13.94
N LYS A 174 -9.55 -15.94 -15.25
CA LYS A 174 -8.36 -16.49 -15.93
C LYS A 174 -7.08 -15.71 -15.58
N ALA A 175 -7.18 -14.43 -15.28
CA ALA A 175 -6.04 -13.59 -14.90
C ALA A 175 -5.65 -13.74 -13.42
N PHE A 176 -6.63 -13.96 -12.54
CA PHE A 176 -6.43 -14.06 -11.09
C PHE A 176 -7.09 -15.31 -10.47
N PRO A 177 -6.74 -16.53 -10.93
CA PRO A 177 -7.40 -17.75 -10.47
C PRO A 177 -7.25 -17.99 -8.96
N THR A 178 -6.12 -17.62 -8.36
CA THR A 178 -5.80 -17.85 -6.95
C THR A 178 -6.47 -16.82 -6.05
N ARG A 179 -6.37 -15.53 -6.40
CA ARG A 179 -6.92 -14.42 -5.58
C ARG A 179 -8.44 -14.43 -5.54
N LEU A 180 -9.10 -14.95 -6.58
CA LEU A 180 -10.55 -15.08 -6.63
C LEU A 180 -11.09 -16.34 -5.95
N GLN A 181 -10.28 -17.40 -5.79
CA GLN A 181 -10.69 -18.60 -5.06
C GLN A 181 -10.79 -18.35 -3.55
N LEU A 182 -9.86 -17.56 -3.00
CA LEU A 182 -9.87 -17.16 -1.59
C LEU A 182 -9.70 -15.63 -1.50
N PRO A 183 -10.78 -14.86 -1.70
CA PRO A 183 -10.71 -13.41 -1.71
C PRO A 183 -10.35 -12.87 -0.33
N ASP A 184 -9.19 -12.20 -0.24
CA ASP A 184 -8.84 -11.35 0.90
C ASP A 184 -9.05 -9.88 0.50
N PRO A 185 -10.06 -9.19 1.08
CA PRO A 185 -10.36 -7.80 0.73
C PRO A 185 -9.21 -6.82 1.06
N ARG A 186 -8.20 -7.24 1.83
CA ARG A 186 -7.00 -6.43 2.11
C ARG A 186 -5.93 -6.53 1.01
N ILE A 187 -6.12 -7.42 0.04
CA ILE A 187 -5.17 -7.71 -1.04
C ILE A 187 -5.84 -7.60 -2.41
N PHE A 188 -7.14 -7.89 -2.52
CA PHE A 188 -7.87 -7.90 -3.77
C PHE A 188 -9.27 -7.31 -3.60
N ARG A 189 -9.60 -6.29 -4.39
CA ARG A 189 -10.88 -5.57 -4.36
C ARG A 189 -11.41 -5.36 -5.77
N ASP A 190 -12.63 -5.82 -6.03
CA ASP A 190 -13.32 -5.70 -7.32
C ASP A 190 -14.74 -5.11 -7.22
N ASP A 191 -15.10 -4.62 -6.04
CA ASP A 191 -16.38 -4.04 -5.64
C ASP A 191 -16.39 -2.49 -5.72
N ILE A 192 -15.59 -1.92 -6.61
CA ILE A 192 -15.31 -0.47 -6.65
C ILE A 192 -16.16 0.17 -7.74
N ALA A 193 -17.24 0.85 -7.34
CA ALA A 193 -18.28 1.31 -8.25
C ALA A 193 -18.20 2.80 -8.60
N SER A 194 -17.39 3.59 -7.87
CA SER A 194 -17.29 5.03 -8.06
C SER A 194 -15.88 5.59 -7.84
N VAL A 195 -15.68 6.85 -8.25
CA VAL A 195 -14.42 7.58 -8.00
C VAL A 195 -14.14 7.70 -6.50
N ASP A 196 -15.16 7.98 -5.70
CA ASP A 196 -15.00 8.15 -4.25
C ASP A 196 -14.63 6.80 -3.60
N ASP A 197 -15.27 5.69 -4.01
CA ASP A 197 -14.88 4.35 -3.58
C ASP A 197 -13.42 4.03 -3.95
N LEU A 198 -13.00 4.40 -5.16
CA LEU A 198 -11.62 4.18 -5.60
C LEU A 198 -10.63 4.96 -4.72
N ARG A 199 -10.93 6.22 -4.40
CA ARG A 199 -10.09 7.03 -3.51
C ARG A 199 -10.00 6.42 -2.13
N ASP A 200 -11.13 6.03 -1.56
CA ASP A 200 -11.21 5.43 -0.23
C ASP A 200 -10.46 4.09 -0.17
N VAL A 201 -10.60 3.25 -1.20
CA VAL A 201 -9.88 1.97 -1.30
C VAL A 201 -8.39 2.18 -1.45
N ILE A 202 -7.93 3.15 -2.26
CA ILE A 202 -6.49 3.46 -2.38
C ILE A 202 -5.94 3.96 -1.04
N ALA A 203 -6.63 4.90 -0.37
CA ALA A 203 -6.21 5.41 0.93
C ALA A 203 -6.13 4.30 1.99
N ALA A 204 -7.14 3.43 2.03
CA ALA A 204 -7.16 2.28 2.92
C ALA A 204 -6.03 1.29 2.60
N ALA A 205 -5.80 0.98 1.32
CA ALA A 205 -4.75 0.07 0.86
C ALA A 205 -3.36 0.59 1.28
N LEU A 206 -3.11 1.89 1.10
CA LEU A 206 -1.87 2.53 1.55
C LEU A 206 -1.68 2.36 3.06
N LYS A 207 -2.66 2.76 3.86
CA LYS A 207 -2.59 2.70 5.33
C LYS A 207 -2.42 1.27 5.85
N GLN A 208 -3.23 0.34 5.37
CA GLN A 208 -3.22 -1.06 5.82
C GLN A 208 -1.93 -1.77 5.44
N THR A 209 -1.39 -1.48 4.25
CA THR A 209 -0.13 -2.09 3.82
C THR A 209 1.05 -1.55 4.60
N VAL A 210 1.09 -0.24 4.91
CA VAL A 210 2.12 0.32 5.81
C VAL A 210 2.08 -0.36 7.17
N GLU A 211 0.90 -0.56 7.75
CA GLU A 211 0.75 -1.23 9.05
C GLU A 211 1.23 -2.68 9.00
N ARG A 212 0.87 -3.42 7.94
CA ARG A 212 1.32 -4.80 7.73
C ARG A 212 2.84 -4.88 7.61
N LEU A 213 3.45 -4.00 6.81
CA LEU A 213 4.91 -3.93 6.66
C LEU A 213 5.61 -3.55 7.96
N ARG A 214 4.97 -2.74 8.83
CA ARG A 214 5.50 -2.40 10.15
C ARG A 214 5.49 -3.60 11.10
N ILE A 215 4.44 -4.42 11.08
CA ILE A 215 4.33 -5.63 11.90
C ILE A 215 5.35 -6.69 11.45
N ASP A 216 5.50 -6.86 10.14
CA ASP A 216 6.40 -7.86 9.55
C ASP A 216 7.88 -7.43 9.54
N ALA A 217 8.16 -6.15 9.86
CA ALA A 217 9.53 -5.66 9.93
C ALA A 217 10.31 -6.42 11.01
N PRO A 218 11.41 -7.13 10.66
CA PRO A 218 12.22 -7.82 11.65
C PRO A 218 12.73 -6.78 12.64
N THR A 219 12.32 -6.91 13.89
CA THR A 219 12.86 -6.10 14.98
C THR A 219 14.34 -6.43 15.04
N LYS A 220 15.17 -5.57 14.44
CA LYS A 220 16.62 -5.64 14.55
C LYS A 220 16.95 -5.24 16.00
N ARG A 221 16.65 -6.13 16.95
CA ARG A 221 17.13 -6.06 18.34
C ARG A 221 18.64 -6.18 18.22
N SER A 222 19.32 -5.02 18.16
CA SER A 222 20.71 -4.99 18.57
C SER A 222 20.71 -5.37 20.04
N ILE A 223 21.05 -6.63 20.31
CA ILE A 223 21.45 -7.03 21.64
C ILE A 223 22.70 -6.18 21.92
N PRO A 224 22.69 -5.27 22.90
CA PRO A 224 23.93 -4.60 23.31
C PRO A 224 24.92 -5.71 23.66
N PRO A 225 26.21 -5.63 23.26
CA PRO A 225 27.19 -6.59 23.74
C PRO A 225 27.18 -6.56 25.27
N GLY A 226 26.58 -7.59 25.87
CA GLY A 226 26.55 -7.76 27.31
C GLY A 226 27.98 -7.98 27.79
N PRO A 227 28.37 -7.46 28.97
CA PRO A 227 29.71 -7.61 29.48
C PRO A 227 30.05 -9.10 29.60
N THR A 228 31.07 -9.51 28.86
CA THR A 228 31.64 -10.85 28.89
C THR A 228 32.43 -10.99 30.20
N GLN A 229 31.74 -11.27 31.30
CA GLN A 229 32.39 -11.75 32.51
C GLN A 229 31.64 -12.98 33.00
N GLN A 230 32.14 -14.15 32.61
CA GLN A 230 31.83 -15.38 33.33
C GLN A 230 32.41 -15.25 34.75
N PRO A 231 31.63 -15.51 35.81
CA PRO A 231 32.17 -15.58 37.15
C PRO A 231 33.04 -16.85 37.25
N VAL A 232 34.33 -16.66 37.49
CA VAL A 232 35.24 -17.74 37.87
C VAL A 232 34.92 -18.13 39.31
N VAL A 233 34.36 -19.32 39.50
CA VAL A 233 34.20 -19.92 40.84
C VAL A 233 35.55 -20.52 41.22
N GLN A 234 36.29 -19.85 42.10
CA GLN A 234 37.45 -20.46 42.77
C GLN A 234 36.93 -21.31 43.94
N GLY A 235 37.09 -22.63 43.85
CA GLY A 235 36.90 -23.54 44.98
C GLY A 235 38.07 -23.44 45.97
N PRO A 236 37.86 -23.81 47.25
CA PRO A 236 38.90 -23.75 48.26
C PRO A 236 39.99 -24.79 48.00
N VAL A 237 41.25 -24.35 48.14
CA VAL A 237 42.43 -25.20 48.18
C VAL A 237 42.50 -25.87 49.56
N ALA A 238 42.80 -27.17 49.57
CA ALA A 238 42.94 -28.00 50.76
C ALA A 238 44.11 -27.58 51.66
#